data_AF-A0A4R3MX55-F1
#
_entry.id   AF-A0A4R3MX55-F1
#
_cell.length_a   1.000
_cell.length_b   1.000
_cell.length_c   1.000
_cell.angle_alpha   90.00
_cell.angle_beta   90.00
_cell.angle_gamma   90.00
#
_symmetry.space_group_name_H-M   'P 1'
#
loop_
_entity.id
_entity.type
_entity.pdbx_description
1 polymer ?
#
loop_
_entity_poly.entity_id
_entity_poly.type
_entity_poly.pdbx_seq_one_letter_code
_entity_poly.pdbx_strand_id
1 'polypeptide(L)'
;MNPIRTTNAPLFRLRLAWDGEPVAVSAELLEPLAWKLALHRDPSNTFWSVSDIPTGRLIETGWSRDDAINAAHRSLQAAASARGTTIKELLEAARTKRENSVMPPDTGRTAERATR
;
A
#
# COMPACT_ATOMS: atom_id res chain seq x y z
N MET A 1 1.72 4.57 -24.64
CA MET A 1 2.03 3.97 -23.32
C MET A 1 3.21 4.73 -22.76
N ASN A 2 3.02 5.54 -21.71
CA ASN A 2 4.14 6.20 -21.05
C ASN A 2 4.91 5.15 -20.25
N PRO A 3 6.23 4.98 -20.46
CA PRO A 3 7.02 4.20 -19.54
C PRO A 3 6.98 4.92 -18.20
N ILE A 4 6.62 4.21 -17.13
CA ILE A 4 6.83 4.68 -15.76
C ILE A 4 8.35 4.80 -15.63
N ARG A 5 8.88 6.01 -15.86
CA ARG A 5 10.30 6.29 -15.69
C ARG A 5 10.58 6.09 -14.22
N THR A 6 11.27 5.02 -13.85
CA THR A 6 12.00 4.94 -12.59
C THR A 6 13.11 5.99 -12.67
N THR A 7 12.76 7.24 -12.36
CA THR A 7 13.72 8.31 -12.09
C THR A 7 14.65 7.85 -10.98
N ASN A 8 15.88 8.37 -10.91
CA ASN A 8 16.82 8.21 -9.78
C ASN A 8 16.22 8.76 -8.47
N ALA A 9 15.08 8.22 -8.02
CA ALA A 9 14.39 8.67 -6.84
C ALA A 9 15.20 8.23 -5.62
N PRO A 10 15.32 9.09 -4.60
CA PRO A 10 16.08 8.78 -3.41
C PRO A 10 15.50 7.52 -2.74
N LEU A 11 16.39 6.57 -2.47
CA LEU A 11 16.01 5.38 -1.70
C LEU A 11 15.69 5.79 -0.27
N PHE A 12 14.57 5.30 0.24
CA PHE A 12 14.20 5.43 1.65
C PHE A 12 14.03 4.06 2.29
N ARG A 13 14.05 4.02 3.62
CA ARG A 13 13.83 2.78 4.38
C ARG A 13 12.34 2.62 4.65
N LEU A 14 11.75 1.58 4.07
CA LEU A 14 10.37 1.19 4.31
C LEU A 14 10.35 -0.02 5.24
N ARG A 15 9.54 0.02 6.30
CA ARG A 15 9.32 -1.13 7.18
C ARG A 15 8.05 -1.85 6.75
N LEU A 16 8.19 -3.11 6.38
CA LEU A 16 7.10 -3.98 5.94
C LEU A 16 7.03 -5.18 6.86
N ALA A 17 5.81 -5.61 7.20
CA ALA A 17 5.62 -6.87 7.91
C ALA A 17 5.77 -8.02 6.91
N TRP A 18 6.86 -8.78 7.03
CA TRP A 18 7.14 -9.96 6.24
C TRP A 18 7.10 -11.18 7.15
N ASP A 19 6.22 -12.15 6.86
CA ASP A 19 6.00 -13.33 7.73
C ASP A 19 5.70 -12.99 9.20
N GLY A 20 5.05 -11.84 9.45
CA GLY A 20 4.73 -11.36 10.80
C GLY A 20 5.83 -10.50 11.45
N GLU A 21 7.03 -10.46 10.88
CA GLU A 21 8.16 -9.70 11.40
C GLU A 21 8.39 -8.39 10.60
N PRO A 22 8.58 -7.24 11.25
CA PRO A 22 8.85 -5.99 10.56
C PRO A 22 10.27 -5.96 9.99
N VAL A 23 10.40 -6.11 8.68
CA VAL A 23 11.68 -6.04 7.96
C VAL A 23 11.84 -4.67 7.30
N ALA A 24 13.01 -4.05 7.47
CA ALA A 24 13.35 -2.80 6.81
C ALA A 24 14.00 -3.07 5.45
N VAL A 25 13.34 -2.61 4.38
CA VAL A 25 13.80 -2.73 3.00
C VAL A 25 14.15 -1.36 2.42
N SER A 26 15.06 -1.35 1.45
CA SER A 26 15.33 -0.16 0.65
C SER A 26 14.27 -0.05 -0.43
N ALA A 27 13.59 1.09 -0.47
CA ALA A 27 12.44 1.33 -1.32
C ALA A 27 12.60 2.59 -2.16
N GLU A 28 12.05 2.55 -3.36
CA GLU A 28 11.93 3.66 -4.29
C GLU A 28 10.46 4.09 -4.40
N LEU A 29 10.22 5.39 -4.42
CA LEU A 29 8.89 5.95 -4.60
C LEU A 29 8.45 5.81 -6.08
N LEU A 30 7.27 5.25 -6.32
CA LEU A 30 6.74 5.08 -7.66
C LEU A 30 5.84 6.25 -8.07
N GLU A 31 5.98 6.66 -9.33
CA GLU A 31 5.08 7.62 -9.96
C GLU A 31 3.75 6.95 -10.39
N PRO A 32 2.62 7.67 -10.31
CA PRO A 32 2.49 9.03 -9.77
C PRO A 32 2.59 9.06 -8.24
N LEU A 33 3.31 10.04 -7.69
CA LEU A 33 3.52 10.18 -6.23
C LEU A 33 2.21 10.23 -5.42
N ALA A 34 1.12 10.69 -6.04
CA ALA A 34 -0.22 10.70 -5.46
C ALA A 34 -0.70 9.31 -5.01
N TRP A 35 -0.20 8.23 -5.63
CA TRP A 35 -0.52 6.87 -5.22
C TRP A 35 0.25 6.42 -3.99
N LYS A 36 1.35 7.10 -3.62
CA LYS A 36 2.23 6.74 -2.49
C LYS A 36 2.59 5.24 -2.50
N LEU A 37 3.00 4.74 -3.66
CA LEU A 37 3.47 3.37 -3.81
C LEU A 37 4.98 3.31 -3.74
N ALA A 38 5.49 2.19 -3.26
CA ALA A 38 6.91 1.94 -3.15
C ALA A 38 7.30 0.64 -3.85
N LEU A 39 8.30 0.72 -4.72
CA LEU A 39 9.01 -0.43 -5.25
C LEU A 39 10.15 -0.80 -4.31
N HIS A 40 10.27 -2.06 -3.95
CA HIS A 40 11.36 -2.57 -3.14
C HIS A 40 11.66 -4.00 -3.52
N ARG A 41 12.84 -4.46 -3.13
CA ARG A 41 13.21 -5.86 -3.28
C ARG A 41 12.81 -6.62 -2.03
N ASP A 42 12.29 -7.82 -2.22
CA ASP A 42 12.07 -8.77 -1.13
C ASP A 42 13.39 -9.01 -0.36
N PRO A 43 13.36 -9.15 0.99
CA PRO A 43 14.56 -9.37 1.80
C PRO A 43 15.37 -10.61 1.41
N SER A 44 14.73 -11.67 0.89
CA SER A 44 15.42 -12.86 0.38
C SER A 44 16.01 -12.66 -1.03
N ASN A 45 15.85 -11.46 -1.61
CA ASN A 45 16.29 -11.05 -2.94
C ASN A 45 15.64 -11.82 -4.11
N THR A 46 14.53 -12.52 -3.86
CA THR A 46 13.95 -13.44 -4.84
C THR A 46 13.11 -12.72 -5.89
N PHE A 47 12.45 -11.62 -5.53
CA PHE A 47 11.57 -10.86 -6.42
C PHE A 47 11.50 -9.37 -6.06
N TRP A 48 10.93 -8.60 -6.98
CA TRP A 48 10.55 -7.21 -6.79
C TRP A 48 9.10 -7.12 -6.34
N SER A 49 8.82 -6.14 -5.48
CA SER A 49 7.52 -5.97 -4.85
C SER A 49 7.10 -4.51 -4.89
N VAL A 50 5.82 -4.28 -5.15
CA VAL A 50 5.18 -2.96 -5.02
C VAL A 50 4.27 -3.00 -3.81
N SER A 51 4.45 -2.04 -2.90
CA SER A 51 3.60 -1.90 -1.71
C SER A 51 3.04 -0.50 -1.57
N ASP A 52 1.87 -0.43 -0.94
CA ASP A 52 1.28 0.80 -0.47
C ASP A 52 2.05 1.33 0.73
N ILE A 53 2.63 2.54 0.63
CA ILE A 53 3.46 3.10 1.70
C ILE A 53 2.66 3.31 2.99
N PRO A 54 1.47 3.93 2.97
CA PRO A 54 0.75 4.22 4.21
C PRO A 54 0.33 2.98 5.00
N THR A 55 0.00 1.88 4.31
CA THR A 55 -0.48 0.66 4.97
C THR A 55 0.55 -0.45 5.04
N GLY A 56 1.69 -0.32 4.35
CA GLY A 56 2.67 -1.39 4.18
C GLY A 56 2.13 -2.62 3.42
N ARG A 57 0.98 -2.49 2.76
CA ARG A 57 0.31 -3.61 2.09
C ARG A 57 0.98 -3.92 0.76
N LEU A 58 1.31 -5.19 0.54
CA LEU A 58 1.72 -5.71 -0.76
C LEU A 58 0.60 -5.57 -1.79
N ILE A 59 0.93 -4.96 -2.93
CA ILE A 59 0.04 -4.79 -4.07
C ILE A 59 0.29 -5.91 -5.08
N GLU A 60 1.52 -6.03 -5.55
CA GLU A 60 1.93 -7.03 -6.54
C GLU A 60 3.42 -7.36 -6.41
N THR A 61 3.80 -8.50 -6.99
CA THR A 61 5.19 -8.97 -7.10
C THR A 61 5.57 -9.25 -8.55
N GLY A 62 6.86 -9.16 -8.87
CA GLY A 62 7.38 -9.48 -10.20
C GLY A 62 8.82 -9.96 -10.15
N TRP A 63 9.22 -10.73 -11.17
CA TRP A 63 10.60 -11.23 -11.29
C TRP A 63 11.59 -10.11 -11.59
N SER A 64 11.15 -9.06 -12.30
CA SER A 64 11.90 -7.84 -12.56
C SER A 64 11.18 -6.61 -11.99
N ARG A 65 11.90 -5.47 -11.94
CA ARG A 65 11.33 -4.18 -11.54
C ARG A 65 10.14 -3.81 -12.42
N ASP A 66 10.33 -3.88 -13.73
CA ASP A 66 9.31 -3.52 -14.70
C ASP A 66 8.10 -4.45 -14.61
N ASP A 67 8.31 -5.74 -14.37
CA ASP A 67 7.20 -6.68 -14.18
C ASP A 67 6.37 -6.34 -12.96
N ALA A 68 7.02 -6.05 -11.82
CA ALA A 68 6.33 -5.70 -10.59
C ALA A 68 5.53 -4.38 -10.74
N ILE A 69 6.13 -3.36 -11.35
CA ILE A 69 5.48 -2.06 -11.61
C ILE A 69 4.28 -2.25 -12.55
N ASN A 70 4.48 -2.95 -13.67
CA ASN A 70 3.44 -3.13 -14.67
C ASN A 70 2.30 -4.01 -14.15
N ALA A 71 2.61 -5.05 -13.37
CA ALA A 71 1.60 -5.87 -12.70
C ALA A 71 0.79 -5.02 -11.72
N ALA A 72 1.45 -4.25 -10.85
CA ALA A 72 0.79 -3.38 -9.88
C ALA A 72 -0.15 -2.39 -10.58
N HIS A 73 0.32 -1.74 -11.65
CA HIS A 73 -0.50 -0.80 -12.39
C HIS A 73 -1.72 -1.48 -13.04
N ARG A 74 -1.55 -2.63 -13.69
CA ARG A 74 -2.67 -3.37 -14.29
C ARG A 74 -3.70 -3.81 -13.25
N SER A 75 -3.25 -4.39 -12.14
CA SER A 75 -4.14 -4.85 -11.06
C SER A 75 -4.91 -3.70 -10.42
N LEU A 76 -4.22 -2.58 -10.13
CA LEU A 76 -4.87 -1.38 -9.59
C LEU A 76 -5.84 -0.77 -10.59
N GLN A 77 -5.47 -0.67 -11.87
CA GLN A 77 -6.33 -0.14 -12.91
C GLN A 77 -7.59 -1.01 -13.08
N ALA A 78 -7.45 -2.33 -13.10
CA ALA A 78 -8.58 -3.24 -13.19
C ALA A 78 -9.52 -3.09 -11.98
N ALA A 79 -8.96 -3.02 -10.76
CA ALA A 79 -9.74 -2.83 -9.53
C ALA A 79 -10.45 -1.47 -9.49
N ALA A 80 -9.82 -0.41 -9.99
CA ALA A 80 -10.39 0.92 -10.07
C ALA A 80 -11.53 0.96 -11.10
N SER A 81 -11.30 0.41 -12.29
CA SER A 81 -12.31 0.30 -13.35
C SER A 81 -13.52 -0.52 -12.90
N ALA A 82 -13.32 -1.63 -12.18
CA ALA A 82 -14.41 -2.45 -11.65
C ALA A 82 -15.31 -1.70 -10.64
N ARG A 83 -14.82 -0.62 -10.04
CA ARG A 83 -15.56 0.21 -9.08
C ARG A 83 -16.01 1.55 -9.68
N GLY A 84 -15.71 1.81 -10.94
CA GLY A 84 -15.98 3.11 -11.58
C GLY A 84 -15.25 4.28 -10.92
N THR A 85 -14.06 4.03 -10.36
CA THR A 85 -13.26 5.03 -9.61
C THR A 85 -11.85 5.12 -10.19
N THR A 86 -11.05 6.08 -9.73
CA THR A 86 -9.64 6.21 -10.07
C THR A 86 -8.75 5.36 -9.15
N ILE A 87 -7.54 5.01 -9.58
CA ILE A 87 -6.56 4.29 -8.73
C ILE A 87 -6.28 5.04 -7.42
N LYS A 88 -6.21 6.38 -7.49
CA LYS A 88 -6.00 7.23 -6.32
C LYS A 88 -7.14 7.04 -5.31
N GLU A 89 -8.38 7.18 -5.74
CA GLU A 89 -9.56 7.02 -4.88
C GLU A 89 -9.67 5.59 -4.32
N LEU A 90 -9.36 4.58 -5.14
CA LEU A 90 -9.29 3.18 -4.70
C LEU A 90 -8.30 3.00 -3.52
N LEU A 91 -7.10 3.56 -3.64
CA LEU A 91 -6.06 3.46 -2.62
C LEU A 91 -6.44 4.25 -1.35
N GLU A 92 -7.00 5.45 -1.50
CA GLU A 92 -7.50 6.25 -0.36
C GLU A 92 -8.63 5.53 0.37
N ALA A 93 -9.62 4.98 -0.34
CA ALA A 93 -10.70 4.20 0.27
C ALA A 93 -10.18 2.96 1.01
N ALA A 94 -9.16 2.29 0.48
CA ALA A 94 -8.52 1.15 1.14
C ALA A 94 -7.79 1.55 2.43
N ARG A 95 -7.17 2.74 2.47
CA ARG A 95 -6.52 3.32 3.65
C ARG A 95 -7.55 3.67 4.72
N THR A 96 -8.61 4.39 4.37
CA THR A 96 -9.68 4.76 5.33
C THR A 96 -10.34 3.54 5.95
N LYS A 97 -10.58 2.48 5.16
CA LYS A 97 -11.15 1.23 5.69
C LYS A 97 -10.25 0.56 6.74
N ARG A 98 -8.92 0.64 6.58
CA ARG A 98 -7.96 0.14 7.58
C ARG A 98 -8.00 0.97 8.85
N GLU A 99 -7.98 2.30 8.73
CA GLU A 99 -8.04 3.22 9.87
C GLU A 99 -9.32 2.99 10.69
N ASN A 100 -10.46 2.85 10.01
CA ASN A 100 -11.75 2.58 10.66
C ASN A 100 -11.85 1.15 11.25
N SER A 101 -10.97 0.22 10.85
CA SER A 101 -10.88 -1.11 11.44
C SER A 101 -9.92 -1.17 12.64
N VAL A 102 -9.01 -0.19 12.79
CA VAL A 102 -8.07 -0.08 13.92
C VAL A 102 -8.69 0.72 15.06
N MET A 103 -9.66 1.59 14.77
CA MET A 103 -10.52 2.19 15.78
C MET A 103 -11.65 1.21 16.15
N PRO A 104 -11.70 0.66 17.38
CA PRO A 104 -12.95 0.08 17.86
C PRO A 104 -14.02 1.19 17.85
N PRO A 105 -15.33 0.87 17.72
CA PRO A 105 -16.35 1.84 18.05
C PRO A 105 -16.08 2.27 19.50
N ASP A 106 -15.68 3.53 19.69
CA ASP A 106 -15.76 4.19 20.98
C ASP A 106 -17.25 4.20 21.33
N THR A 107 -17.70 3.08 21.89
CA THR A 107 -19.05 2.92 22.37
C THR A 107 -19.02 3.72 23.64
N GLY A 108 -19.38 5.00 23.47
CA GLY A 108 -19.52 5.97 24.54
C GLY A 108 -20.15 5.29 25.73
N ARG A 109 -19.33 5.05 26.75
CA ARG A 109 -19.81 4.62 28.06
C ARG A 109 -20.29 5.88 28.78
N THR A 110 -21.31 6.52 28.21
CA THR A 110 -22.06 7.59 28.87
C THR A 110 -23.30 6.97 29.49
N ALA A 111 -23.47 7.29 30.76
CA ALA A 111 -24.69 7.24 31.54
C ALA A 111 -25.06 5.93 32.26
N GLU A 112 -24.99 6.07 33.60
CA GLU A 112 -26.11 5.73 34.50
C GLU A 112 -26.16 4.31 35.05
N ARG A 113 -25.29 4.04 36.04
CA ARG A 113 -25.70 3.16 37.14
C ARG A 113 -26.70 3.92 38.03
N ALA A 114 -27.96 3.85 37.62
CA ALA A 114 -29.09 3.97 38.54
C ALA A 114 -29.17 2.68 39.37
N THR A 115 -28.80 2.74 40.65
CA THR A 115 -29.27 1.81 41.71
C THR A 115 -28.89 2.47 43.04
N ARG A 116 -29.82 3.21 43.66
CA ARG A 116 -30.80 2.75 44.66
C ARG A 116 -30.16 2.31 45.96
#